data_AF-A0A6P2CRL0-F1
#
_entry.id   AF-A0A6P2CRL0-F1
#
_cell.length_a   1.000
_cell.length_b   1.000
_cell.length_c   1.000
_cell.angle_alpha   90.00
_cell.angle_beta   90.00
_cell.angle_gamma   90.00
#
_symmetry.space_group_name_H-M   'P 1'
#
loop_
_entity.id
_entity.type
_entity.pdbx_description
1 polymer ?
#
loop_
_entity_poly.entity_id
_entity_poly.type
_entity_poly.pdbx_seq_one_letter_code
_entity_poly.pdbx_strand_id
1 'polypeptide(L)'
;MSNAAPVLPQPPVTAPATDDSLGIDRAFVLQMARMPLFALLWLGAAIASHQIWAALWPEGLNAGPLVVISFGMILAAFIDGWALKVPNWITFPLVLSGWALGALHDFNVHVDAGTGGFALAVLGTMLGFVLLLPMLAIGGVGAGDVKMQMGFGAWAGAYFGVGATTADAGGAALHGMGVVFWAFCFGAIVGGAFGLVIILIRRQFGQNAGIVREIMSDLQMFGTGQVSAASKRAHDRRSRWTKLPYGIPLCVGFLLYLGYMLILVG
;
A
#
# COMPACT_ATOMS: atom_id res chain seq x y z
N MET A 1 69.91 -8.27 35.38
CA MET A 1 69.11 -7.03 35.23
C MET A 1 68.40 -7.10 33.89
N SER A 2 67.07 -7.12 33.95
CA SER A 2 66.04 -6.92 32.90
C SER A 2 66.26 -7.53 31.50
N ASN A 3 65.61 -8.67 31.24
CA ASN A 3 65.24 -9.06 29.87
C ASN A 3 64.08 -8.16 29.43
N ALA A 4 64.29 -7.34 28.40
CA ALA A 4 63.25 -6.52 27.80
C ALA A 4 62.17 -7.42 27.16
N ALA A 5 60.91 -7.19 27.53
CA ALA A 5 59.78 -7.89 26.93
C ALA A 5 59.62 -7.50 25.45
N PRO A 6 59.22 -8.44 24.56
CA PRO A 6 59.01 -8.15 23.15
C PRO A 6 57.81 -7.20 22.97
N VAL A 7 58.04 -6.09 22.26
CA VAL A 7 56.99 -5.15 21.88
C VAL A 7 56.12 -5.80 20.81
N LEU A 8 54.87 -6.12 21.16
CA LEU A 8 53.89 -6.63 20.21
C LEU A 8 53.50 -5.52 19.21
N PRO A 9 53.29 -5.84 17.92
CA PRO A 9 52.79 -4.87 16.94
C PRO A 9 51.43 -4.34 17.39
N GLN A 10 51.31 -3.02 17.50
CA GLN A 10 50.02 -2.38 17.74
C GLN A 10 49.11 -2.65 16.51
N PRO A 11 47.86 -3.09 16.71
CA PRO A 11 46.94 -3.24 15.59
C PRO A 11 46.77 -1.89 14.86
N PRO A 12 46.59 -1.91 13.53
CA PRO A 12 46.48 -0.70 12.74
C PRO A 12 45.36 0.18 13.29
N VAL A 13 45.66 1.46 13.51
CA VAL A 13 44.68 2.48 13.88
C VAL A 13 43.62 2.48 12.79
N THR A 14 42.44 1.94 13.09
CA THR A 14 41.26 2.06 12.23
C THR A 14 41.03 3.54 11.99
N ALA A 15 41.05 3.96 10.72
CA ALA A 15 40.67 5.30 10.31
C ALA A 15 39.34 5.68 10.99
N PRO A 16 39.19 6.93 11.46
CA PRO A 16 37.96 7.34 12.13
C PRO A 16 36.78 7.05 11.18
N ALA A 17 35.79 6.34 11.72
CA ALA A 17 34.52 6.11 11.05
C ALA A 17 34.04 7.48 10.54
N THR A 18 33.71 7.55 9.25
CA THR A 18 33.11 8.74 8.67
C THR A 18 31.90 9.08 9.51
N ASP A 19 32.00 10.19 10.23
CA ASP A 19 30.99 10.70 11.14
C ASP A 19 29.67 10.84 10.37
N ASP A 20 28.68 10.00 10.69
CA ASP A 20 27.30 10.05 10.20
C ASP A 20 26.60 11.28 10.80
N SER A 21 27.14 12.48 10.55
CA SER A 21 26.79 13.71 11.24
C SER A 21 25.39 14.27 10.89
N LEU A 22 24.61 13.53 10.10
CA LEU A 22 23.22 13.86 9.76
C LEU A 22 22.21 12.90 10.41
N GLY A 23 22.63 11.79 11.02
CA GLY A 23 21.70 10.79 11.59
C GLY A 23 20.73 10.17 10.58
N ILE A 24 20.90 10.47 9.29
CA ILE A 24 20.12 9.92 8.17
C ILE A 24 21.00 8.86 7.51
N ASP A 25 20.59 7.60 7.63
CA ASP A 25 21.25 6.46 7.02
C ASP A 25 21.43 6.70 5.51
N ARG A 26 22.66 6.59 5.01
CA ARG A 26 22.99 6.69 3.58
C ARG A 26 22.13 5.75 2.74
N ALA A 27 21.79 4.57 3.26
CA ALA A 27 20.89 3.64 2.58
C ALA A 27 19.47 4.20 2.42
N PHE A 28 18.98 4.93 3.41
CA PHE A 28 17.68 5.61 3.35
C PHE A 28 17.70 6.77 2.33
N VAL A 29 18.77 7.56 2.28
CA VAL A 29 18.94 8.63 1.27
C VAL A 29 19.00 8.05 -0.14
N LEU A 30 19.80 7.00 -0.34
CA LEU A 30 19.87 6.31 -1.64
C LEU A 30 18.53 5.69 -2.03
N GLN A 31 17.78 5.17 -1.06
CA GLN A 31 16.43 4.68 -1.30
C GLN A 31 15.50 5.82 -1.75
N MET A 32 15.50 6.96 -1.04
CA MET A 32 14.71 8.14 -1.41
C MET A 32 15.07 8.67 -2.80
N ALA A 33 16.36 8.73 -3.15
CA ALA A 33 16.82 9.17 -4.46
C ALA A 33 16.36 8.26 -5.60
N ARG A 34 16.13 6.97 -5.33
CA ARG A 34 15.62 5.99 -6.31
C ARG A 34 14.09 5.98 -6.44
N MET A 35 13.36 6.52 -5.46
CA MET A 35 11.89 6.51 -5.48
C MET A 35 11.29 7.22 -6.70
N PRO A 36 11.76 8.42 -7.11
CA PRO A 36 11.26 9.07 -8.33
C PRO A 36 11.54 8.24 -9.58
N LEU A 37 12.70 7.59 -9.67
CA LEU A 37 13.02 6.71 -10.80
C LEU A 37 12.05 5.54 -10.90
N PHE A 38 11.77 4.86 -9.78
CA PHE A 38 10.77 3.80 -9.75
C PHE A 38 9.36 4.32 -10.07
N ALA A 39 9.01 5.53 -9.63
CA ALA A 39 7.72 6.12 -9.95
C ALA A 39 7.58 6.40 -11.46
N LEU A 40 8.65 6.91 -12.09
CA LEU A 40 8.71 7.09 -13.54
C LEU A 40 8.66 5.75 -14.29
N LEU A 41 9.26 4.69 -13.75
CA LEU A 41 9.16 3.35 -14.33
C LEU A 41 7.71 2.83 -14.29
N TRP A 42 7.00 3.00 -13.17
CA TRP A 42 5.58 2.64 -13.07
C TRP A 42 4.71 3.45 -14.03
N LEU A 43 4.95 4.75 -14.12
CA LEU A 43 4.25 5.63 -15.06
C LEU A 43 4.54 5.23 -16.51
N GLY A 44 5.81 5.05 -16.88
CA GLY A 44 6.20 4.61 -18.22
C GLY A 44 5.63 3.24 -18.58
N ALA A 45 5.56 2.31 -17.63
CA ALA A 45 4.91 1.02 -17.81
C ALA A 45 3.40 1.18 -18.06
N ALA A 46 2.71 2.08 -17.36
CA ALA A 46 1.29 2.37 -17.59
C ALA A 46 1.05 2.98 -18.97
N ILE A 47 1.89 3.92 -19.40
CA ILE A 47 1.82 4.52 -20.75
C ILE A 47 2.06 3.45 -21.81
N ALA A 48 3.12 2.64 -21.68
CA ALA A 48 3.39 1.55 -22.60
C ALA A 48 2.23 0.54 -22.66
N SER A 49 1.69 0.17 -21.49
CA SER A 49 0.54 -0.72 -21.38
C SER A 49 -0.71 -0.12 -22.05
N HIS A 50 -0.96 1.18 -21.88
CA HIS A 50 -2.04 1.90 -22.56
C HIS A 50 -1.90 1.84 -24.09
N GLN A 51 -0.69 2.08 -24.61
CA GLN A 51 -0.43 2.02 -26.06
C GLN A 51 -0.58 0.60 -26.61
N ILE A 52 -0.05 -0.40 -25.90
CA ILE A 52 -0.19 -1.82 -26.28
C ILE A 52 -1.67 -2.21 -26.27
N TRP A 53 -2.41 -1.80 -25.25
CA TRP A 53 -3.84 -2.09 -25.14
C TRP A 53 -4.63 -1.45 -26.28
N ALA A 54 -4.36 -0.19 -26.61
CA ALA A 54 -5.01 0.50 -27.72
C ALA A 54 -4.73 -0.18 -29.07
N ALA A 55 -3.55 -0.79 -29.24
CA ALA A 55 -3.20 -1.54 -30.44
C ALA A 55 -3.90 -2.91 -30.52
N LEU A 56 -4.14 -3.57 -29.39
CA LEU A 56 -4.77 -4.91 -29.33
C LEU A 56 -6.30 -4.84 -29.29
N TRP A 57 -6.84 -3.89 -28.53
CA TRP A 57 -8.26 -3.63 -28.34
C TRP A 57 -8.55 -2.12 -28.45
N PRO A 58 -8.79 -1.63 -29.69
CA PRO A 58 -9.02 -0.21 -29.93
C PRO A 58 -10.40 0.28 -29.46
N GLU A 59 -11.35 -0.62 -29.24
CA GLU A 59 -12.70 -0.28 -28.79
C GLU A 59 -12.91 -0.62 -27.31
N GLY A 60 -13.69 0.22 -26.62
CA GLY A 60 -14.03 0.07 -25.21
C GLY A 60 -13.03 0.71 -24.25
N LEU A 61 -13.09 0.29 -22.98
CA LEU A 61 -12.24 0.86 -21.93
C LEU A 61 -10.79 0.38 -22.06
N ASN A 62 -9.85 1.33 -22.14
CA ASN A 62 -8.44 1.00 -22.12
C ASN A 62 -7.97 0.70 -20.68
N ALA A 63 -8.02 -0.57 -20.30
CA ALA A 63 -7.62 -1.04 -18.96
C ALA A 63 -6.10 -1.22 -18.79
N GLY A 64 -5.27 -0.82 -19.76
CA GLY A 64 -3.81 -0.97 -19.72
C GLY A 64 -3.17 -0.44 -18.43
N PRO A 65 -3.44 0.81 -18.00
CA PRO A 65 -2.94 1.35 -16.73
C PRO A 65 -3.43 0.56 -15.50
N LEU A 66 -4.68 0.08 -15.52
CA LEU A 66 -5.27 -0.73 -14.45
C LEU A 66 -4.55 -2.07 -14.27
N VAL A 67 -4.09 -2.68 -15.36
CA VAL A 67 -3.30 -3.92 -15.30
C VAL A 67 -1.95 -3.68 -14.63
N VAL A 68 -1.30 -2.55 -14.93
CA VAL A 68 -0.01 -2.20 -14.32
C VAL A 68 -0.15 -1.98 -12.81
N ILE A 69 -1.19 -1.26 -12.38
CA ILE A 69 -1.48 -1.09 -10.95
C ILE A 69 -1.81 -2.44 -10.31
N SER A 70 -2.65 -3.26 -10.94
CA SER A 70 -3.01 -4.60 -10.47
C SER A 70 -1.78 -5.47 -10.27
N PHE A 71 -0.82 -5.42 -11.20
CA PHE A 71 0.46 -6.09 -11.05
C PHE A 71 1.26 -5.56 -9.85
N GLY A 72 1.34 -4.23 -9.67
CA GLY A 72 1.99 -3.63 -8.51
C GLY A 72 1.36 -4.05 -7.17
N MET A 73 0.03 -4.16 -7.12
CA MET A 73 -0.72 -4.63 -5.95
C MET A 73 -0.45 -6.11 -5.67
N ILE A 74 -0.46 -6.96 -6.69
CA ILE A 74 -0.14 -8.39 -6.57
C ILE A 74 1.29 -8.57 -6.09
N LEU A 75 2.25 -7.81 -6.65
CA LEU A 75 3.64 -7.85 -6.23
C LEU A 75 3.80 -7.46 -4.74
N ALA A 76 3.13 -6.39 -4.32
CA ALA A 76 3.13 -5.97 -2.91
C ALA A 76 2.52 -7.03 -1.99
N ALA A 77 1.39 -7.63 -2.38
CA ALA A 77 0.72 -8.69 -1.64
C ALA A 77 1.54 -9.98 -1.57
N PHE A 78 2.23 -10.34 -2.65
CA PHE A 78 3.13 -11.50 -2.69
C PHE A 78 4.30 -11.32 -1.72
N ILE A 79 4.92 -10.14 -1.71
CA ILE A 79 6.02 -9.83 -0.77
C ILE A 79 5.50 -9.79 0.66
N ASP A 80 4.28 -9.29 0.90
CA ASP A 80 3.65 -9.38 2.22
C ASP A 80 3.42 -10.83 2.66
N GLY A 81 2.95 -11.69 1.76
CA GLY A 81 2.78 -13.12 2.01
C GLY A 81 4.07 -13.83 2.44
N TRP A 82 5.19 -13.47 1.80
CA TRP A 82 6.49 -14.10 2.06
C TRP A 82 7.24 -13.47 3.24
N ALA A 83 7.30 -12.14 3.30
CA ALA A 83 8.13 -11.39 4.24
C ALA A 83 7.34 -10.78 5.42
N LEU A 84 6.00 -10.90 5.42
CA LEU A 84 5.08 -10.29 6.40
C LEU A 84 5.31 -8.78 6.58
N LYS A 85 5.77 -8.13 5.50
CA LYS A 85 6.10 -6.72 5.44
C LYS A 85 6.10 -6.22 3.99
N VAL A 86 5.20 -5.29 3.68
CA VAL A 86 5.22 -4.57 2.41
C VAL A 86 6.39 -3.58 2.36
N PRO A 87 7.23 -3.60 1.31
CA PRO A 87 8.37 -2.71 1.20
C PRO A 87 7.99 -1.29 0.74
N ASN A 88 8.60 -0.30 1.39
CA ASN A 88 8.44 1.12 1.05
C ASN A 88 8.89 1.47 -0.38
N TRP A 89 9.83 0.71 -0.96
CA TRP A 89 10.32 0.94 -2.32
C TRP A 89 9.31 0.54 -3.40
N ILE A 90 8.22 -0.15 -3.06
CA ILE A 90 7.11 -0.38 -3.99
C ILE A 90 6.01 0.65 -3.76
N THR A 91 5.59 0.81 -2.50
CA THR A 91 4.39 1.57 -2.17
C THR A 91 4.56 3.07 -2.38
N PHE A 92 5.72 3.65 -2.01
CA PHE A 92 5.94 5.08 -2.24
C PHE A 92 6.05 5.42 -3.72
N PRO A 93 6.83 4.69 -4.55
CA PRO A 93 6.82 4.91 -5.99
C PRO A 93 5.44 4.77 -6.63
N LEU A 94 4.60 3.83 -6.14
CA LEU A 94 3.24 3.67 -6.64
C LEU A 94 2.35 4.87 -6.32
N VAL A 95 2.45 5.45 -5.11
CA VAL A 95 1.76 6.71 -4.76
C VAL A 95 2.25 7.84 -5.65
N LEU A 96 3.58 8.02 -5.76
CA LEU A 96 4.19 9.09 -6.54
C LEU A 96 3.83 8.99 -8.03
N SER A 97 3.77 7.78 -8.60
CA SER A 97 3.40 7.59 -9.99
C SER A 97 1.93 7.91 -10.23
N GLY A 98 1.03 7.58 -9.30
CA GLY A 98 -0.39 7.96 -9.39
C GLY A 98 -0.59 9.47 -9.31
N TRP A 99 0.18 10.16 -8.46
CA TRP A 99 0.20 11.62 -8.42
C TRP A 99 0.79 12.23 -9.68
N ALA A 100 1.87 11.67 -10.21
CA ALA A 100 2.47 12.13 -11.47
C ALA A 100 1.49 11.96 -12.64
N LEU A 101 0.75 10.84 -12.70
CA LEU A 101 -0.30 10.63 -13.68
C LEU A 101 -1.39 11.71 -13.58
N GLY A 102 -1.94 11.92 -12.38
CA GLY A 102 -2.96 12.97 -12.16
C GLY A 102 -2.45 14.37 -12.50
N ALA A 103 -1.17 14.67 -12.22
CA ALA A 103 -0.56 15.94 -12.60
C ALA A 103 -0.43 16.09 -14.12
N LEU A 104 -0.08 15.02 -14.85
CA LEU A 104 -0.04 15.06 -16.31
C LEU A 104 -1.42 15.37 -16.90
N HIS A 105 -2.49 14.81 -16.34
CA HIS A 105 -3.87 15.11 -16.74
C HIS A 105 -4.22 16.58 -16.52
N ASP A 106 -3.84 17.16 -15.37
CA ASP A 106 -4.04 18.59 -15.09
C ASP A 106 -3.24 19.51 -16.03
N PHE A 107 -2.07 19.06 -16.50
CA PHE A 107 -1.29 19.75 -17.54
C PHE A 107 -1.78 19.48 -18.97
N ASN A 108 -2.96 18.85 -19.12
CA ASN A 108 -3.57 18.53 -20.41
C ASN A 108 -2.74 17.55 -21.27
N VAL A 109 -1.83 16.80 -20.62
CA VAL A 109 -1.03 15.74 -21.25
C VAL A 109 -1.73 14.41 -21.00
N HIS A 110 -2.56 13.99 -21.95
CA HIS A 110 -3.31 12.75 -21.88
C HIS A 110 -2.40 11.57 -22.26
N VAL A 111 -1.78 10.96 -21.26
CA VAL A 111 -0.87 9.83 -21.43
C VAL A 111 -1.57 8.47 -21.29
N ASP A 112 -2.78 8.46 -20.74
CA ASP A 112 -3.67 7.32 -20.70
C ASP A 112 -5.14 7.74 -20.93
N ALA A 113 -6.08 6.79 -20.73
CA ALA A 113 -7.52 7.03 -20.89
C ALA A 113 -8.17 7.68 -19.64
N GLY A 114 -7.42 7.90 -18.57
CA GLY A 114 -7.93 8.39 -17.31
C GLY A 114 -8.29 9.87 -17.37
N THR A 115 -9.37 10.24 -16.68
CA THR A 115 -9.86 11.62 -16.63
C THR A 115 -9.65 12.29 -15.27
N GLY A 116 -8.95 11.64 -14.33
CA GLY A 116 -8.73 12.14 -12.98
C GLY A 116 -7.49 13.00 -12.84
N GLY A 117 -7.60 14.15 -12.19
CA GLY A 117 -6.50 15.08 -11.96
C GLY A 117 -5.66 14.80 -10.71
N PHE A 118 -4.66 15.65 -10.44
CA PHE A 118 -3.77 15.54 -9.28
C PHE A 118 -4.54 15.61 -7.96
N ALA A 119 -5.51 16.52 -7.89
CA ALA A 119 -6.34 16.68 -6.69
C ALA A 119 -7.09 15.39 -6.34
N LEU A 120 -7.65 14.70 -7.34
CA LEU A 120 -8.37 13.44 -7.13
C LEU A 120 -7.41 12.30 -6.76
N ALA A 121 -6.19 12.28 -7.32
CA ALA A 121 -5.14 11.34 -6.92
C ALA A 121 -4.75 11.54 -5.44
N VAL A 122 -4.55 12.78 -5.01
CA VAL A 122 -4.26 13.10 -3.60
C VAL A 122 -5.44 12.73 -2.69
N LEU A 123 -6.66 13.08 -3.06
CA LEU A 123 -7.86 12.72 -2.30
C LEU A 123 -8.05 11.20 -2.20
N GLY A 124 -7.82 10.46 -3.28
CA GLY A 124 -7.85 8.99 -3.27
C GLY A 124 -6.77 8.40 -2.35
N THR A 125 -5.58 9.00 -2.34
CA THR A 125 -4.49 8.64 -1.41
C THR A 125 -4.90 8.87 0.04
N MET A 126 -5.48 10.03 0.34
CA MET A 126 -5.95 10.39 1.68
C MET A 126 -7.09 9.49 2.13
N LEU A 127 -8.04 9.19 1.25
CA LEU A 127 -9.12 8.24 1.54
C LEU A 127 -8.57 6.86 1.86
N GLY A 128 -7.61 6.36 1.06
CA GLY A 128 -6.94 5.10 1.32
C GLY A 128 -6.24 5.06 2.68
N PHE A 129 -5.60 6.16 3.08
CA PHE A 129 -5.00 6.31 4.41
C PHE A 129 -6.05 6.31 5.54
N VAL A 130 -7.10 7.13 5.41
CA VAL A 130 -8.14 7.31 6.42
C VAL A 130 -8.90 6.01 6.67
N LEU A 131 -9.19 5.22 5.64
CA LEU A 131 -9.92 3.96 5.77
C LEU A 131 -9.17 2.92 6.63
N LEU A 132 -7.84 2.87 6.54
CA LEU A 132 -7.03 1.95 7.34
C LEU A 132 -6.47 2.57 8.63
N LEU A 133 -6.62 3.87 8.85
CA LEU A 133 -6.10 4.55 10.05
C LEU A 133 -6.63 3.93 11.36
N PRO A 134 -7.93 3.63 11.52
CA PRO A 134 -8.43 3.00 12.74
C PRO A 134 -7.77 1.64 12.99
N MET A 135 -7.63 0.82 11.93
CA MET A 135 -6.99 -0.49 11.99
C MET A 135 -5.49 -0.40 12.29
N LEU A 136 -4.81 0.62 11.75
CA LEU A 136 -3.38 0.85 12.02
C LEU A 136 -3.19 1.22 13.50
N ALA A 137 -4.07 2.07 14.03
CA ALA A 137 -3.92 2.59 15.38
C ALA A 137 -4.22 1.55 16.47
N ILE A 138 -5.08 0.57 16.21
CA ILE A 138 -5.26 -0.62 17.07
C ILE A 138 -4.22 -1.73 16.82
N GLY A 139 -3.23 -1.48 15.95
CA GLY A 139 -2.17 -2.44 15.61
C GLY A 139 -2.65 -3.65 14.79
N GLY A 140 -3.85 -3.59 14.22
CA GLY A 140 -4.48 -4.67 13.45
C GLY A 140 -3.94 -4.81 12.03
N VAL A 141 -3.33 -3.77 11.47
CA VAL A 141 -2.74 -3.77 10.12
C VAL A 141 -1.34 -3.14 10.12
N GLY A 142 -0.47 -3.54 9.19
CA GLY A 142 0.86 -2.97 9.07
C GLY A 142 0.87 -1.60 8.38
N ALA A 143 1.83 -0.74 8.73
CA ALA A 143 2.04 0.53 8.03
C ALA A 143 2.37 0.34 6.53
N GLY A 144 2.84 -0.85 6.14
CA GLY A 144 3.07 -1.21 4.75
C GLY A 144 1.76 -1.33 3.96
N ASP A 145 0.75 -2.00 4.52
CA ASP A 145 -0.56 -2.20 3.88
C ASP A 145 -1.30 -0.87 3.69
N VAL A 146 -1.19 0.02 4.67
CA VAL A 146 -1.73 1.39 4.58
C VAL A 146 -1.15 2.12 3.38
N LYS A 147 0.18 2.07 3.20
CA LYS A 147 0.84 2.70 2.06
C LYS A 147 0.49 2.04 0.73
N MET A 148 0.26 0.73 0.73
CA MET A 148 -0.22 0.00 -0.44
C MET A 148 -1.62 0.49 -0.84
N GLN A 149 -2.54 0.64 0.12
CA GLN A 149 -3.87 1.19 -0.12
C GLN A 149 -3.84 2.67 -0.53
N MET A 150 -2.92 3.46 0.02
CA MET A 150 -2.65 4.82 -0.44
C MET A 150 -2.20 4.85 -1.90
N GLY A 151 -1.32 3.93 -2.31
CA GLY A 151 -0.86 3.81 -3.70
C GLY A 151 -1.98 3.45 -4.65
N PHE A 152 -2.79 2.45 -4.29
CA PHE A 152 -4.02 2.13 -5.03
C PHE A 152 -4.96 3.34 -5.12
N GLY A 153 -5.17 4.04 -4.01
CA GLY A 153 -6.02 5.24 -3.98
C GLY A 153 -5.52 6.38 -4.85
N ALA A 154 -4.21 6.59 -4.92
CA ALA A 154 -3.59 7.58 -5.80
C ALA A 154 -3.96 7.32 -7.27
N TRP A 155 -3.77 6.08 -7.70
CA TRP A 155 -4.07 5.67 -9.07
C TRP A 155 -5.57 5.62 -9.36
N ALA A 156 -6.38 5.12 -8.42
CA ALA A 156 -7.83 5.08 -8.61
C ALA A 156 -8.39 6.51 -8.77
N GLY A 157 -7.87 7.47 -8.01
CA GLY A 157 -8.20 8.89 -8.16
C GLY A 157 -7.78 9.47 -9.51
N ALA A 158 -6.57 9.17 -9.97
CA ALA A 158 -6.04 9.66 -11.25
C ALA A 158 -6.71 9.01 -12.48
N TYR A 159 -6.98 7.71 -12.44
CA TYR A 159 -7.52 6.98 -13.58
C TYR A 159 -9.04 7.12 -13.69
N PHE A 160 -9.80 6.84 -12.62
CA PHE A 160 -11.26 6.87 -12.68
C PHE A 160 -11.85 8.28 -12.56
N GLY A 161 -11.12 9.21 -11.93
CA GLY A 161 -11.57 10.58 -11.73
C GLY A 161 -12.95 10.66 -11.06
N VAL A 162 -13.86 11.42 -11.67
CA VAL A 162 -15.26 11.54 -11.26
C VAL A 162 -16.20 10.52 -11.93
N GLY A 163 -15.66 9.59 -12.73
CA GLY A 163 -16.41 8.54 -13.43
C GLY A 163 -16.56 8.70 -14.93
N ALA A 164 -16.02 9.78 -15.52
CA ALA A 164 -16.06 9.98 -16.97
C ALA A 164 -15.31 8.89 -17.73
N THR A 165 -14.12 8.48 -17.26
CA THR A 165 -13.29 7.43 -17.87
C THR A 165 -14.07 6.17 -18.26
N THR A 166 -14.91 5.66 -17.37
CA THR A 166 -15.67 4.41 -17.62
C THR A 166 -17.02 4.67 -18.27
N ALA A 167 -17.63 5.84 -18.02
CA ALA A 167 -18.87 6.25 -18.68
C ALA A 167 -18.66 6.48 -20.18
N ASP A 168 -17.56 7.13 -20.57
CA ASP A 168 -17.20 7.42 -21.96
C ASP A 168 -16.88 6.12 -22.73
N ALA A 169 -16.43 5.09 -22.02
CA ALA A 169 -16.22 3.74 -22.55
C ALA A 169 -17.51 2.90 -22.64
N GLY A 170 -18.67 3.44 -22.26
CA GLY A 170 -19.97 2.77 -22.29
C GLY A 170 -20.34 1.97 -21.04
N GLY A 171 -19.50 1.98 -20.00
CA GLY A 171 -19.73 1.27 -18.75
C GLY A 171 -20.36 2.11 -17.64
N ALA A 172 -20.48 1.52 -16.45
CA ALA A 172 -20.95 2.25 -15.27
C ALA A 172 -19.97 3.38 -14.87
N ALA A 173 -20.49 4.56 -14.54
CA ALA A 173 -19.68 5.69 -14.08
C ALA A 173 -19.02 5.39 -12.72
N LEU A 174 -17.73 5.09 -12.73
CA LEU A 174 -16.97 4.70 -11.55
C LEU A 174 -16.23 5.91 -10.98
N HIS A 175 -16.71 6.47 -9.88
CA HIS A 175 -15.98 7.53 -9.20
C HIS A 175 -14.75 6.95 -8.47
N GLY A 176 -13.56 7.55 -8.63
CA GLY A 176 -12.31 7.04 -8.04
C GLY A 176 -12.36 6.83 -6.53
N MET A 177 -12.91 7.79 -5.77
CA MET A 177 -13.17 7.62 -4.33
C MET A 177 -14.11 6.44 -4.01
N GLY A 178 -15.16 6.25 -4.81
CA GLY A 178 -16.07 5.11 -4.68
C GLY A 178 -15.36 3.79 -4.92
N VAL A 179 -14.46 3.74 -5.92
CA VAL A 179 -13.63 2.57 -6.19
C VAL A 179 -12.77 2.22 -4.98
N VAL A 180 -12.09 3.20 -4.37
CA VAL A 180 -11.27 2.98 -3.17
C VAL A 180 -12.10 2.45 -1.98
N PHE A 181 -13.26 3.05 -1.74
CA PHE A 181 -14.14 2.65 -0.64
C PHE A 181 -14.69 1.23 -0.81
N TRP A 182 -15.27 0.92 -1.97
CA TRP A 182 -15.85 -0.41 -2.20
C TRP A 182 -14.79 -1.51 -2.32
N ALA A 183 -13.64 -1.21 -2.93
CA ALA A 183 -12.49 -2.10 -2.92
C ALA A 183 -12.04 -2.43 -1.50
N PHE A 184 -12.01 -1.44 -0.60
CA PHE A 184 -11.75 -1.66 0.83
C PHE A 184 -12.82 -2.54 1.49
N CYS A 185 -14.11 -2.30 1.24
CA CYS A 185 -15.19 -3.15 1.76
C CYS A 185 -15.06 -4.61 1.32
N PHE A 186 -14.77 -4.85 0.03
CA PHE A 186 -14.48 -6.18 -0.48
C PHE A 186 -13.25 -6.80 0.21
N GLY A 187 -12.18 -6.02 0.38
CA GLY A 187 -10.99 -6.43 1.12
C GLY A 187 -11.27 -6.80 2.58
N ALA A 188 -12.15 -6.06 3.25
CA ALA A 188 -12.58 -6.34 4.62
C ALA A 188 -13.40 -7.63 4.71
N ILE A 189 -14.28 -7.90 3.74
CA ILE A 189 -15.04 -9.15 3.66
C ILE A 189 -14.10 -10.34 3.44
N VAL A 190 -13.18 -10.23 2.47
CA VAL A 190 -12.19 -11.27 2.19
C VAL A 190 -11.28 -11.48 3.41
N GLY A 191 -10.82 -10.41 4.05
CA GLY A 191 -9.99 -10.48 5.26
C GLY A 191 -10.72 -11.14 6.43
N GLY A 192 -12.00 -10.84 6.61
CA GLY A 192 -12.87 -11.50 7.60
C GLY A 192 -13.02 -13.00 7.32
N ALA A 193 -13.26 -13.38 6.06
CA ALA A 193 -13.34 -14.78 5.65
C ALA A 193 -12.01 -15.52 5.88
N PHE A 194 -10.87 -14.93 5.51
CA PHE A 194 -9.53 -15.47 5.80
C PHE A 194 -9.30 -15.67 7.29
N GLY A 195 -9.66 -14.67 8.10
CA GLY A 195 -9.60 -14.75 9.56
C GLY A 195 -10.40 -15.93 10.10
N LEU A 196 -11.65 -16.09 9.67
CA LEU A 196 -12.52 -17.20 10.09
C LEU A 196 -11.91 -18.56 9.70
N VAL A 197 -11.39 -18.72 8.48
CA VAL A 197 -10.74 -19.95 8.03
C VAL A 197 -9.55 -20.31 8.93
N ILE A 198 -8.70 -19.33 9.27
CA ILE A 198 -7.55 -19.55 10.16
C ILE A 198 -8.01 -19.97 11.57
N ILE A 199 -9.05 -19.33 12.10
CA ILE A 199 -9.63 -19.68 13.41
C ILE A 199 -10.15 -21.13 13.40
N LEU A 200 -10.86 -21.52 12.33
CA LEU A 200 -11.40 -22.88 12.17
C LEU A 200 -10.29 -23.93 12.09
N ILE A 201 -9.24 -23.67 11.31
CA ILE A 201 -8.10 -24.60 11.16
C ILE A 201 -7.33 -24.75 12.47
N ARG A 202 -7.09 -23.64 13.20
CA ARG A 202 -6.33 -23.66 14.46
C ARG A 202 -7.13 -24.18 15.65
N ARG A 203 -8.46 -24.22 15.59
CA ARG A 203 -9.38 -24.62 16.68
C ARG A 203 -9.18 -23.85 18.00
N GLN A 204 -8.56 -22.66 17.96
CA GLN A 204 -8.21 -21.84 19.13
C GLN A 204 -9.30 -20.80 19.46
N PHE A 205 -10.56 -21.21 19.52
CA PHE A 205 -11.71 -20.29 19.66
C PHE A 205 -11.64 -19.41 20.92
N GLY A 206 -11.20 -19.96 22.05
CA GLY A 206 -11.12 -19.22 23.31
C GLY A 206 -10.09 -18.09 23.30
N GLN A 207 -8.90 -18.32 22.73
CA GLN A 207 -7.86 -17.29 22.60
C GLN A 207 -8.31 -16.18 21.63
N ASN A 208 -8.92 -16.55 20.51
CA ASN A 208 -9.41 -15.58 19.53
C ASN A 208 -10.57 -14.74 20.09
N ALA A 209 -11.49 -15.34 20.86
CA ALA A 209 -12.56 -14.61 21.54
C ALA A 209 -12.01 -13.60 22.58
N GLY A 210 -10.93 -13.94 23.28
CA GLY A 210 -10.21 -13.02 24.16
C GLY A 210 -9.64 -11.81 23.40
N ILE A 211 -8.97 -12.07 22.27
CA ILE A 211 -8.42 -11.03 21.39
C ILE A 211 -9.53 -10.10 20.87
N VAL A 212 -10.67 -10.65 20.43
CA VAL A 212 -11.81 -9.86 19.94
C VAL A 212 -12.38 -8.96 21.04
N ARG A 213 -12.52 -9.47 22.28
CA ARG A 213 -12.99 -8.66 23.42
C ARG A 213 -12.03 -7.51 23.73
N GLU A 214 -10.72 -7.76 23.67
CA GLU A 214 -9.71 -6.72 23.87
C GLU A 214 -9.74 -5.66 22.77
N ILE A 215 -9.88 -6.06 21.50
CA ILE A 215 -10.03 -5.14 20.36
C ILE A 215 -11.29 -4.28 20.55
N MET A 216 -12.42 -4.87 20.94
CA MET A 216 -13.65 -4.12 21.20
C MET A 216 -13.45 -3.09 22.33
N SER A 217 -12.73 -3.46 23.39
CA SER A 217 -12.38 -2.56 24.49
C SER A 217 -11.56 -1.37 24.01
N ASP A 218 -10.59 -1.60 23.12
CA ASP A 218 -9.74 -0.54 22.60
C ASP A 218 -10.49 0.35 21.60
N LEU A 219 -11.41 -0.23 20.82
CA LEU A 219 -12.29 0.53 19.93
C LEU A 219 -13.23 1.46 20.74
N GLN A 220 -13.73 0.98 21.87
CA GLN A 220 -14.51 1.78 22.81
C GLN A 220 -13.66 2.91 23.43
N MET A 221 -12.40 2.65 23.80
CA MET A 221 -11.46 3.69 24.25
C MET A 221 -11.15 4.73 23.18
N PHE A 222 -11.12 4.33 21.91
CA PHE A 222 -11.04 5.26 20.78
C PHE A 222 -12.25 6.18 20.72
N GLY A 223 -13.46 5.63 20.87
CA GLY A 223 -14.71 6.39 20.89
C GLY A 223 -14.83 7.36 22.07
N THR A 224 -14.16 7.10 23.19
CA THR A 224 -14.12 7.98 24.38
C THR A 224 -12.95 8.97 24.38
N GLY A 225 -12.16 9.03 23.30
CA GLY A 225 -11.08 10.01 23.12
C GLY A 225 -9.71 9.60 23.66
N GLN A 226 -9.55 8.39 24.20
CA GLN A 226 -8.28 7.87 24.75
C GLN A 226 -7.43 7.14 23.69
N VAL A 227 -7.27 7.75 22.52
CA VAL A 227 -6.56 7.21 21.33
C VAL A 227 -5.12 6.78 21.64
N SER A 228 -4.39 7.58 22.43
CA SER A 228 -2.99 7.31 22.79
C SER A 228 -2.85 6.11 23.73
N ALA A 229 -3.79 5.94 24.67
CA ALA A 229 -3.78 4.81 25.60
C ALA A 229 -4.13 3.49 24.88
N ALA A 230 -5.12 3.52 23.98
CA ALA A 230 -5.52 2.39 23.17
C ALA A 230 -4.40 1.93 22.22
N SER A 231 -3.74 2.87 21.54
CA SER A 231 -2.62 2.56 20.63
C SER A 231 -1.38 2.02 21.36
N LYS A 232 -1.04 2.56 22.53
CA LYS A 232 0.06 2.03 23.37
C LYS A 232 -0.21 0.59 23.79
N ARG A 233 -1.42 0.32 24.28
CA ARG A 233 -1.85 -1.03 24.68
C ARG A 233 -1.84 -2.02 23.50
N ALA A 234 -2.26 -1.56 22.32
CA ALA A 234 -2.18 -2.35 21.10
C ALA A 234 -0.74 -2.67 20.69
N HIS A 235 0.17 -1.70 20.77
CA HIS A 235 1.58 -1.89 20.47
C HIS A 235 2.26 -2.91 21.39
N ASP A 236 1.99 -2.85 22.70
CA ASP A 236 2.56 -3.78 23.68
C ASP A 236 2.13 -5.23 23.40
N ARG A 237 0.87 -5.42 22.95
CA ARG A 237 0.34 -6.75 22.59
C ARG A 237 0.88 -7.29 21.26
N ARG A 238 1.29 -6.42 20.33
CA ARG A 238 1.74 -6.82 18.98
C ARG A 238 2.89 -7.83 19.02
N SER A 239 3.71 -7.80 20.07
CA SER A 239 4.79 -8.77 20.33
C SER A 239 4.30 -10.22 20.51
N ARG A 240 3.07 -10.41 20.99
CA ARG A 240 2.45 -11.72 21.27
C ARG A 240 1.58 -12.24 20.13
N TRP A 241 1.28 -11.41 19.12
CA TRP A 241 0.36 -11.76 18.04
C TRP A 241 1.09 -12.43 16.87
N THR A 242 0.48 -13.47 16.30
CA THR A 242 0.92 -14.00 15.00
C THR A 242 0.61 -12.96 13.93
N LYS A 243 1.62 -12.44 13.23
CA LYS A 243 1.41 -11.56 12.08
C LYS A 243 0.77 -12.35 10.96
N LEU A 244 -0.33 -11.83 10.41
CA LEU A 244 -0.98 -12.37 9.22
C LEU A 244 -0.64 -11.47 8.02
N PRO A 245 -0.58 -12.04 6.80
CA PRO A 245 -0.35 -11.26 5.59
C PRO A 245 -1.65 -10.55 5.18
N TYR A 246 -1.88 -9.34 5.70
CA TYR A 246 -3.09 -8.56 5.45
C TYR A 246 -3.10 -7.91 4.05
N GLY A 247 -1.94 -7.80 3.39
CA GLY A 247 -1.83 -7.31 2.03
C GLY A 247 -2.53 -8.21 1.01
N ILE A 248 -2.57 -9.54 1.27
CA ILE A 248 -3.24 -10.50 0.38
C ILE A 248 -4.76 -10.27 0.33
N PRO A 249 -5.51 -10.29 1.46
CA PRO A 249 -6.94 -9.99 1.44
C PRO A 249 -7.29 -8.62 0.84
N LEU A 250 -6.50 -7.59 1.12
CA LEU A 250 -6.70 -6.26 0.55
C LEU A 250 -6.54 -6.27 -0.98
N CYS A 251 -5.45 -6.83 -1.49
CA CYS A 251 -5.22 -6.95 -2.94
C CYS A 251 -6.33 -7.77 -3.61
N VAL A 252 -6.73 -8.90 -3.02
CA VAL A 252 -7.82 -9.74 -3.55
C VAL A 252 -9.13 -8.95 -3.59
N GLY A 253 -9.46 -8.20 -2.53
CA GLY A 253 -10.65 -7.35 -2.51
C GLY A 253 -10.65 -6.29 -3.60
N PHE A 254 -9.49 -5.67 -3.87
CA PHE A 254 -9.36 -4.64 -4.89
C PHE A 254 -9.55 -5.23 -6.30
N LEU A 255 -8.90 -6.36 -6.58
CA LEU A 255 -9.04 -7.05 -7.87
C LEU A 255 -10.45 -7.59 -8.09
N LEU A 256 -11.09 -8.13 -7.05
CA LEU A 256 -12.47 -8.62 -7.13
C LEU A 256 -13.45 -7.49 -7.44
N TYR A 257 -13.31 -6.33 -6.78
CA TYR A 257 -14.19 -5.20 -7.03
C TYR A 257 -14.00 -4.64 -8.44
N LEU A 258 -12.75 -4.45 -8.89
CA LEU A 258 -12.46 -4.00 -10.24
C LEU A 258 -12.97 -4.99 -11.28
N GLY A 259 -12.70 -6.29 -11.10
CA GLY A 259 -13.20 -7.32 -12.01
C GLY A 259 -14.72 -7.36 -12.07
N TYR A 260 -15.41 -7.25 -10.92
CA TYR A 260 -16.87 -7.19 -10.87
C TYR A 260 -17.41 -5.98 -11.64
N MET A 261 -16.89 -4.78 -11.38
CA MET A 261 -17.42 -3.57 -12.02
C MET A 261 -17.05 -3.45 -13.50
N LEU A 262 -15.86 -3.91 -13.91
CA LEU A 262 -15.36 -3.72 -15.27
C LEU A 262 -15.65 -4.87 -16.23
N ILE A 263 -15.97 -6.08 -15.73
CA ILE A 263 -16.21 -7.26 -16.58
C ILE A 263 -17.66 -7.74 -16.48
N LEU A 264 -18.29 -7.64 -15.29
CA LEU A 264 -19.63 -8.20 -15.07
C LEU A 264 -20.73 -7.14 -15.12
N VAL A 265 -20.44 -5.90 -14.72
CA VAL A 265 -21.43 -4.81 -14.65
C VAL A 265 -21.26 -3.79 -15.78
N GLY A 266 -20.02 -3.46 -16.13
CA GLY A 266 -19.68 -2.59 -17.26
C GLY A 266 -19.81 -3.30 -18.59
#